data_AF-A0A7K6GB59-F1
#
_entry.id   AF-A0A7K6GB59-F1
#
_cell.length_a   1.000
_cell.length_b   1.000
_cell.length_c   1.000
_cell.angle_alpha   90.00
_cell.angle_beta   90.00
_cell.angle_gamma   90.00
#
_symmetry.space_group_name_H-M   'P 1'
#
loop_
_entity.id
_entity.type
_entity.pdbx_description
1 polymer ?
#
loop_
_entity_poly.entity_id
_entity_poly.type
_entity_poly.pdbx_seq_one_letter_code
_entity_poly.pdbx_strand_id
1 'polypeptide(L)'
;SPQLYLAVALIAVVVVTGCFGYYQEFKSTNIIASFKNLVPQRATVIRDGAKAQVDARELVVGDLVEIQGGDRVPADIRVLSAQGCKV
;
A
#
# COMPACT_ATOMS: atom_id res chain seq x y z
N SER A 1 -44.47 12.96 -30.02
CA SER A 1 -44.13 12.96 -28.58
C SER A 1 -43.51 11.66 -28.02
N PRO A 2 -43.62 10.43 -28.59
CA PRO A 2 -43.05 9.23 -27.96
C PRO A 2 -41.52 9.10 -28.05
N GLN A 3 -40.89 9.59 -29.12
CA GLN A 3 -39.42 9.60 -29.26
C GLN A 3 -38.71 10.42 -28.16
N LEU A 4 -39.34 11.49 -27.66
CA LEU A 4 -38.75 12.33 -26.60
C LEU A 4 -38.67 11.57 -25.27
N TYR A 5 -39.70 10.80 -24.92
CA TYR A 5 -39.68 9.96 -23.71
C TYR A 5 -38.60 8.88 -23.78
N LEU A 6 -38.44 8.25 -24.95
CA LEU A 6 -37.40 7.24 -25.15
C LEU A 6 -36.00 7.84 -25.00
N ALA A 7 -35.76 9.03 -25.57
CA ALA A 7 -34.48 9.73 -25.47
C ALA A 7 -34.13 10.07 -24.01
N VAL A 8 -35.08 10.62 -23.25
CA VAL A 8 -34.88 10.95 -21.83
C VAL A 8 -34.63 9.69 -21.00
N ALA A 9 -35.35 8.60 -21.27
CA ALA A 9 -35.16 7.33 -20.56
C ALA A 9 -33.77 6.74 -20.81
N LEU A 10 -33.29 6.74 -22.07
CA LEU A 10 -31.95 6.25 -22.41
C LEU A 10 -30.85 7.09 -21.75
N ILE A 11 -30.99 8.42 -21.75
CA ILE A 11 -30.03 9.31 -21.09
C ILE A 11 -29.98 9.02 -19.59
N ALA A 12 -31.14 8.86 -18.94
CA ALA A 12 -31.20 8.55 -17.51
C ALA A 12 -30.52 7.21 -17.20
N VAL A 13 -30.76 6.16 -18.00
CA VAL A 13 -30.11 4.86 -17.82
C VAL A 13 -28.59 4.97 -17.98
N VAL A 14 -28.12 5.66 -19.03
CA VAL A 14 -26.68 5.85 -19.27
C VAL A 14 -26.02 6.60 -18.10
N VAL A 15 -26.63 7.68 -17.62
CA VAL A 15 -26.13 8.46 -16.48
C VAL A 15 -26.05 7.60 -15.22
N VAL A 16 -27.11 6.83 -14.91
CA VAL A 16 -27.12 5.94 -13.74
C VAL A 16 -26.01 4.90 -13.87
N THR A 17 -25.91 4.20 -15.01
CA THR A 17 -24.88 3.18 -15.21
C THR A 17 -23.46 3.73 -15.18
N GLY A 18 -23.24 4.94 -15.74
CA GLY A 18 -21.94 5.62 -15.70
C GLY A 18 -21.55 6.04 -14.29
N CYS A 19 -22.47 6.63 -13.52
CA CYS A 19 -22.23 7.00 -12.12
C CYS A 19 -21.94 5.76 -11.25
N PHE A 20 -22.69 4.67 -11.43
CA PHE A 20 -22.44 3.42 -10.71
C PHE A 20 -21.11 2.77 -11.10
N GLY A 21 -20.75 2.78 -12.38
CA GLY A 21 -19.44 2.29 -12.86
C GLY A 21 -18.28 3.09 -12.27
N TYR A 22 -18.37 4.42 -12.35
CA TYR A 22 -17.37 5.33 -11.78
C TYR A 22 -17.22 5.14 -10.25
N TYR A 23 -18.34 4.98 -9.53
CA TYR A 23 -18.29 4.73 -8.09
C TYR A 23 -17.63 3.38 -7.73
N GLN A 24 -17.88 2.33 -8.52
CA GLN A 24 -17.22 1.04 -8.35
C GLN A 24 -15.71 1.12 -8.63
N GLU A 25 -15.31 1.83 -9.67
CA GLU A 25 -13.91 2.02 -10.05
C GLU A 25 -13.13 2.83 -9.00
N PHE A 26 -13.76 3.87 -8.44
CA PHE A 26 -13.19 4.64 -7.33
C PHE A 26 -12.98 3.77 -6.08
N LYS A 27 -13.94 2.88 -5.77
CA LYS A 27 -13.80 1.92 -4.66
C LYS A 27 -12.67 0.92 -4.90
N SER A 28 -12.49 0.46 -6.14
CA SER A 28 -11.40 -0.45 -6.52
C SER A 28 -10.02 0.19 -6.33
N THR A 29 -9.90 1.47 -6.67
CA THR A 29 -8.62 2.21 -6.58
C THR A 29 -8.14 2.41 -5.13
N ASN A 30 -9.06 2.47 -4.17
CA ASN A 30 -8.72 2.65 -2.75
C ASN A 30 -8.07 1.41 -2.09
N ILE A 31 -8.19 0.23 -2.70
CA ILE A 31 -7.57 -0.99 -2.17
C ILE A 31 -6.04 -0.86 -2.21
N ILE A 32 -5.48 -0.32 -3.29
CA ILE A 32 -4.02 -0.18 -3.47
C ILE A 32 -3.44 0.91 -2.53
N ALA A 33 -4.20 1.96 -2.24
CA ALA A 33 -3.77 3.02 -1.32
C ALA A 33 -3.61 2.52 0.12
N SER A 34 -4.45 1.56 0.53
CA SER A 34 -4.43 1.00 1.89
C SER A 34 -3.18 0.14 2.16
N PHE A 35 -2.57 -0.45 1.12
CA PHE A 35 -1.33 -1.21 1.24
C PHE A 35 -0.08 -0.33 1.41
N LYS A 36 -0.07 0.90 0.88
CA LYS A 36 1.10 1.80 0.98
C LYS A 36 1.39 2.28 2.40
N ASN A 37 0.41 2.25 3.31
CA ASN A 37 0.56 2.70 4.70
C ASN A 37 0.94 1.58 5.68
N LEU A 38 1.08 0.34 5.21
CA LEU A 38 1.41 -0.81 6.05
C LEU A 38 2.93 -1.08 6.14
N VAL A 39 3.71 -0.63 5.16
CA VAL A 39 5.17 -0.78 5.15
C VAL A 39 5.78 0.31 6.03
N PRO A 40 6.56 -0.03 7.08
CA PRO A 40 7.31 0.98 7.83
C PRO A 40 8.16 1.79 6.86
N GLN A 41 8.05 3.12 6.92
CA GLN A 41 8.69 3.98 5.91
C GLN A 41 10.22 3.91 5.97
N ARG A 42 10.80 3.46 7.09
CA ARG A 42 12.24 3.40 7.29
C ARG A 42 12.68 2.16 8.04
N ALA A 43 13.84 1.65 7.64
CA ALA A 43 14.56 0.57 8.30
C ALA A 43 15.96 1.05 8.71
N THR A 44 16.46 0.56 9.84
CA THR A 44 17.84 0.80 10.27
C THR A 44 18.71 -0.32 9.74
N VAL A 45 19.66 0.01 8.87
CA VAL A 45 20.61 -0.94 8.28
C VAL A 45 22.04 -0.59 8.66
N ILE A 46 22.92 -1.59 8.64
CA ILE A 46 24.35 -1.42 8.84
C ILE A 46 25.03 -1.65 7.48
N ARG A 47 25.55 -0.57 6.89
CA ARG A 47 26.31 -0.58 5.63
C ARG A 47 27.66 0.07 5.89
N ASP A 48 28.73 -0.48 5.33
CA ASP A 48 30.11 0.00 5.52
C ASP A 48 30.53 0.17 6.99
N GLY A 49 29.99 -0.67 7.88
CA GLY A 49 30.26 -0.63 9.32
C GLY A 49 29.54 0.50 10.09
N ALA A 50 28.73 1.33 9.42
CA ALA A 50 27.96 2.40 10.03
C ALA A 50 26.45 2.13 9.98
N LYS A 51 25.72 2.64 10.98
CA LYS A 51 24.25 2.61 10.99
C LYS A 51 23.70 3.70 10.08
N ALA A 52 22.79 3.33 9.19
CA ALA A 52 22.08 4.24 8.31
C ALA A 52 20.57 3.95 8.37
N GLN A 53 19.75 5.00 8.29
CA GLN A 53 18.33 4.84 8.02
C GLN A 53 18.09 4.92 6.52
N VAL A 54 17.44 3.88 5.98
CA VAL A 54 17.05 3.81 4.57
C VAL A 54 15.54 3.62 4.47
N ASP A 55 14.94 3.98 3.34
CA ASP A 55 13.54 3.61 3.09
C ASP A 55 13.45 2.08 3.03
N ALA A 56 12.41 1.48 3.59
CA ALA A 56 12.22 0.04 3.52
C ALA A 56 12.17 -0.48 2.07
N ARG A 57 11.82 0.37 1.10
CA ARG A 57 11.85 0.07 -0.34
C ARG A 57 13.26 0.02 -0.94
N GLU A 58 14.24 0.61 -0.28
CA GLU A 58 15.66 0.63 -0.69
C GLU A 58 16.47 -0.50 -0.04
N LEU A 59 15.80 -1.36 0.74
CA LEU A 59 16.39 -2.51 1.40
C LEU A 59 16.64 -3.62 0.37
N VAL A 60 17.83 -4.19 0.38
CA VAL A 60 18.24 -5.23 -0.57
C VAL A 60 18.72 -6.49 0.14
N VAL A 61 18.70 -7.62 -0.58
CA VAL A 61 19.23 -8.88 -0.07
C VAL A 61 20.72 -8.71 0.24
N GLY A 62 21.10 -8.98 1.50
CA GLY A 62 22.46 -8.82 1.99
C GLY A 62 22.63 -7.68 2.99
N ASP A 63 21.63 -6.80 3.13
CA ASP A 63 21.65 -5.77 4.18
C ASP A 63 21.56 -6.39 5.58
N LEU A 64 22.37 -5.87 6.50
CA LEU A 64 22.28 -6.19 7.92
C LEU A 64 21.31 -5.21 8.59
N VAL A 65 20.15 -5.70 9.02
CA VAL A 65 19.07 -4.86 9.57
C VAL A 65 19.06 -4.94 11.10
N GLU A 66 18.98 -3.78 11.77
CA GLU A 66 18.77 -3.69 13.21
C GLU A 66 17.29 -3.38 13.49
N ILE A 67 16.65 -4.18 14.34
CA ILE A 67 15.24 -4.03 14.74
C ILE A 67 15.21 -3.84 16.26
N GLN A 68 14.59 -2.76 16.72
CA GLN A 68 14.42 -2.47 18.14
C GLN A 68 12.98 -2.77 18.60
N GLY A 69 12.79 -2.90 19.91
CA GLY A 69 11.46 -3.15 20.48
C GLY A 69 10.51 -1.99 20.19
N GLY A 70 9.46 -2.26 19.40
CA GLY A 70 8.49 -1.26 18.93
C GLY A 70 8.58 -0.98 17.43
N ASP A 71 9.65 -1.41 16.76
CA ASP A 71 9.77 -1.30 15.31
C ASP A 71 8.91 -2.35 14.61
N ARG A 72 8.31 -1.98 13.46
CA ARG A 72 7.72 -2.96 12.56
C ARG A 72 8.80 -3.59 11.72
N VAL A 73 8.67 -4.90 11.48
CA VAL A 73 9.59 -5.66 10.61
C VAL A 73 9.49 -5.13 9.17
N PRO A 74 10.57 -4.61 8.56
CA PRO A 74 10.50 -3.93 7.26
C PRO A 74 10.46 -4.87 6.05
N ALA A 75 10.95 -6.10 6.19
CA ALA A 75 10.96 -7.14 5.16
C ALA A 75 11.07 -8.52 5.83
N ASP A 76 10.90 -9.61 5.07
CA ASP A 76 11.21 -10.95 5.58
C ASP A 76 12.71 -11.08 5.85
N ILE A 77 13.09 -11.17 7.13
CA ILE A 77 14.48 -11.15 7.58
C ILE A 77 14.84 -12.46 8.28
N ARG A 78 16.05 -12.94 8.04
CA ARG A 78 16.66 -14.03 8.82
C ARG A 78 17.40 -13.43 10.02
N VAL A 79 16.97 -13.79 11.22
CA VAL A 79 17.60 -13.34 12.47
C VAL A 79 19.00 -13.97 12.60
N LEU A 80 20.02 -13.13 12.67
CA LEU A 80 21.40 -13.56 12.90
C LEU A 80 21.82 -13.45 14.38
N SER A 81 21.24 -12.50 15.12
CA SER A 81 21.46 -12.30 16.55
C SER A 81 20.22 -11.66 17.17
N ALA A 82 19.84 -12.05 18.39
CA ALA A 82 18.70 -11.50 19.11
C ALA A 82 18.91 -11.53 20.63
N GLN A 83 18.60 -10.42 21.28
CA GLN A 83 18.55 -10.30 22.74
C GLN A 83 17.14 -9.86 23.15
N GLY A 84 16.44 -10.67 23.95
CA GLY A 84 15.12 -10.30 24.48
C GLY A 84 14.02 -10.07 23.44
N CYS A 85 14.19 -10.62 22.22
CA CYS A 85 13.23 -10.47 21.13
C CYS A 85 11.87 -11.11 21.51
N LYS A 86 10.83 -10.28 21.60
CA LYS A 86 9.42 -10.69 21.68
C LYS A 86 8.71 -10.13 20.46
N VAL A 87 8.04 -11.02 19.72
CA VAL A 87 7.21 -10.68 18.55
C VAL A 87 5.80 -10.26 18.96
#